data_AF-A0A7X1KJV2-F1
#
_entry.id   AF-A0A7X1KJV2-F1
#
_cell.length_a   1.000
_cell.length_b   1.000
_cell.length_c   1.000
_cell.angle_alpha   90.00
_cell.angle_beta   90.00
_cell.angle_gamma   90.00
#
_symmetry.space_group_name_H-M   'P 1'
#
loop_
_entity.id
_entity.type
_entity.pdbx_description
1 polymer ?
#
loop_
_entity_poly.entity_id
_entity_poly.type
_entity_poly.pdbx_seq_one_letter_code
_entity_poly.pdbx_strand_id
1 'polypeptide(L)'
;MTIDKEKLKALAERAIANNHPGGGGNPFPALAVRAADVLTLLAEIERLEVDNGSMRGSTKRMGEDASRAQKQARKSQREIDHLKAEIEHLTESRDEARELRDKIGDRYDEAMAELAGLRTGFDAQNEIIAQLKAEREALRSTCARAQACMDRWAGGHAFDADGPGGRIRDELYDAYRPDAREGIAKLHEFIDAAMSKGEQS
;
A
#
# COMPACT_ATOMS: atom_id res chain seq x y z
N MET A 1 -14.32 15.85 76.72
CA MET A 1 -14.16 15.52 78.16
C MET A 1 -12.96 14.61 78.27
N THR A 2 -11.82 15.13 78.72
CA THR A 2 -10.55 14.39 78.78
C THR A 2 -10.50 13.67 80.11
N ILE A 3 -10.56 12.35 80.08
CA ILE A 3 -10.42 11.51 81.28
C ILE A 3 -8.92 11.42 81.60
N ASP A 4 -8.55 11.77 82.83
CA ASP A 4 -7.18 11.68 83.33
C ASP A 4 -6.85 10.22 83.70
N LYS A 5 -6.38 9.47 82.70
CA LYS A 5 -6.13 8.02 82.79
C LYS A 5 -5.02 7.67 83.78
N GLU A 6 -4.00 8.53 83.88
CA GLU A 6 -2.91 8.42 84.84
C GLU A 6 -3.45 8.48 86.27
N LYS A 7 -4.32 9.45 86.58
CA LYS A 7 -4.98 9.54 87.88
C LYS A 7 -5.89 8.34 88.17
N LEU A 8 -6.66 7.86 87.19
CA LEU A 8 -7.52 6.69 87.36
C LEU A 8 -6.74 5.40 87.59
N LYS A 9 -5.63 5.21 86.87
CA LYS A 9 -4.71 4.10 87.05
C LYS A 9 -4.10 4.10 88.45
N ALA A 10 -3.57 5.25 88.88
CA ALA A 10 -3.00 5.42 90.22
C ALA A 10 -4.02 5.18 91.34
N LEU A 11 -5.28 5.61 91.17
CA LEU A 11 -6.36 5.35 92.13
C LEU A 11 -6.74 3.86 92.18
N ALA A 12 -6.80 3.17 91.03
CA ALA A 12 -7.11 1.75 90.97
C ALA A 12 -5.99 0.88 91.56
N GLU A 13 -4.73 1.17 91.25
CA GLU A 13 -3.56 0.49 91.84
C GLU A 13 -3.52 0.67 93.37
N ARG A 14 -3.79 1.88 93.86
CA ARG A 14 -3.88 2.18 95.31
C ARG A 14 -5.05 1.46 95.99
N ALA A 15 -6.19 1.30 95.33
CA ALA A 15 -7.33 0.57 95.85
C ALA A 15 -7.09 -0.96 95.93
N ILE A 16 -6.29 -1.52 95.01
CA ILE A 16 -5.85 -2.92 95.07
C ILE A 16 -4.85 -3.12 96.22
N ALA A 17 -3.86 -2.22 96.33
CA ALA A 17 -2.85 -2.26 97.40
C ALA A 17 -3.47 -2.15 98.81
N ASN A 18 -4.56 -1.39 98.95
CA ASN A 18 -5.27 -1.21 100.23
C ASN A 18 -6.24 -2.36 100.57
N ASN A 19 -6.54 -3.28 99.65
CA ASN A 19 -7.40 -4.46 99.87
C ASN A 19 -6.57 -5.71 100.27
N HIS A 20 -5.41 -5.51 100.91
CA HIS A 20 -4.54 -6.59 101.37
C HIS A 20 -5.18 -7.39 102.52
N PRO A 21 -4.96 -8.72 102.64
CA PRO A 21 -5.65 -9.59 103.60
C PRO A 21 -5.33 -9.37 105.10
N GLY A 22 -4.66 -8.27 105.46
CA GLY A 22 -4.26 -7.94 106.84
C GLY A 22 -4.77 -6.61 107.38
N GLY A 23 -5.59 -5.86 106.64
CA GLY A 23 -6.16 -4.58 107.08
C GLY A 23 -7.69 -4.61 107.09
N GLY A 24 -8.30 -4.17 108.20
CA GLY A 24 -9.72 -4.26 108.53
C GLY A 24 -10.70 -4.08 107.35
N GLY A 25 -11.63 -5.02 107.25
CA GLY A 25 -12.58 -5.15 106.15
C GLY A 25 -13.43 -3.90 105.90
N ASN A 26 -13.56 -3.56 104.62
CA ASN A 26 -14.48 -2.55 104.14
C ASN A 26 -15.80 -3.24 103.74
N PRO A 27 -16.99 -2.79 104.21
CA PRO A 27 -18.22 -3.59 104.21
C PRO A 27 -19.11 -3.43 102.96
N PHE A 28 -18.59 -2.97 101.82
CA PHE A 28 -19.42 -2.77 100.62
C PHE A 28 -18.90 -3.58 99.40
N PRO A 29 -19.32 -4.86 99.26
CA PRO A 29 -18.98 -5.66 98.08
C PRO A 29 -19.95 -5.48 96.90
N ALA A 30 -21.03 -4.69 97.03
CA ALA A 30 -22.20 -4.83 96.17
C ALA A 30 -22.42 -3.77 95.07
N LEU A 31 -21.65 -2.66 95.01
CA LEU A 31 -21.91 -1.59 94.02
C LEU A 31 -20.67 -0.93 93.40
N ALA A 32 -19.47 -1.45 93.64
CA ALA A 32 -18.24 -0.83 93.17
C ALA A 32 -17.57 -1.68 92.09
N VAL A 33 -17.35 -1.10 90.91
CA VAL A 33 -16.44 -1.63 89.89
C VAL A 33 -15.13 -2.03 90.57
N ARG A 34 -14.71 -3.30 90.46
CA ARG A 34 -13.47 -3.74 91.12
C ARG A 34 -12.30 -3.02 90.46
N ALA A 35 -11.34 -2.57 91.26
CA ALA A 35 -10.18 -1.84 90.74
C ALA A 35 -9.38 -2.63 89.67
N ALA A 36 -9.40 -3.97 89.71
CA ALA A 36 -8.84 -4.82 88.66
C ALA A 36 -9.61 -4.71 87.32
N ASP A 37 -10.94 -4.58 87.37
CA ASP A 37 -11.78 -4.37 86.19
C ASP A 37 -11.49 -2.97 85.58
N VAL A 38 -11.21 -1.96 86.42
CA VAL A 38 -10.78 -0.62 85.98
C VAL A 38 -9.43 -0.66 85.25
N LEU A 39 -8.42 -1.36 85.78
CA LEU A 39 -7.12 -1.50 85.11
C LEU A 39 -7.23 -2.27 83.78
N THR A 40 -8.07 -3.30 83.73
CA THR A 40 -8.32 -4.07 82.50
C THR A 40 -8.97 -3.19 81.42
N LEU A 41 -9.95 -2.37 81.80
CA LEU A 41 -10.59 -1.41 80.90
C LEU A 41 -9.62 -0.33 80.42
N LEU A 42 -8.74 0.18 81.29
CA LEU A 42 -7.72 1.16 80.90
C LEU A 42 -6.73 0.57 79.88
N ALA A 43 -6.27 -0.67 80.10
CA ALA A 43 -5.40 -1.36 79.15
C ALA A 43 -6.08 -1.60 77.79
N GLU A 44 -7.36 -1.99 77.77
CA GLU A 44 -8.10 -2.15 76.52
C GLU A 44 -8.33 -0.81 75.82
N ILE A 45 -8.58 0.28 76.56
CA ILE A 45 -8.67 1.64 75.98
C ILE A 45 -7.35 2.04 75.31
N GLU A 46 -6.21 1.82 75.97
CA GLU A 46 -4.88 2.10 75.40
C GLU A 46 -4.64 1.28 74.13
N ARG A 47 -4.98 -0.02 74.13
CA ARG A 47 -4.87 -0.87 72.94
C ARG A 47 -5.73 -0.34 71.79
N LEU A 48 -7.00 -0.01 72.07
CA LEU A 48 -7.94 0.50 71.08
C LEU A 48 -7.51 1.86 70.50
N GLU A 49 -6.84 2.71 71.27
CA GLU A 49 -6.29 3.97 70.77
C GLU A 49 -5.13 3.77 69.80
N VAL A 50 -4.24 2.81 70.11
CA VAL A 50 -3.15 2.40 69.20
C VAL A 50 -3.71 1.80 67.92
N ASP A 51 -4.68 0.88 68.03
CA ASP A 51 -5.33 0.26 66.87
C ASP A 51 -6.03 1.31 65.99
N ASN A 52 -6.77 2.25 66.60
CA ASN A 52 -7.40 3.37 65.89
C ASN A 52 -6.37 4.28 65.19
N GLY A 53 -5.24 4.55 65.82
CA GLY A 53 -4.14 5.31 65.22
C GLY A 53 -3.57 4.60 63.99
N SER A 54 -3.34 3.28 64.11
CA SER A 54 -2.86 2.44 63.02
C SER A 54 -3.86 2.40 61.85
N MET A 55 -5.15 2.19 62.14
CA MET A 55 -6.22 2.20 61.14
C MET A 55 -6.31 3.55 60.42
N ARG A 56 -6.29 4.67 61.15
CA ARG A 56 -6.28 6.01 60.55
C ARG A 56 -5.09 6.20 59.60
N GLY A 57 -3.90 5.76 60.01
CA GLY A 57 -2.71 5.78 59.16
C GLY A 57 -2.86 4.92 57.91
N SER A 58 -3.44 3.71 58.04
CA SER A 58 -3.72 2.82 56.93
C SER A 58 -4.72 3.41 55.93
N THR A 59 -5.85 3.93 56.41
CA THR A 59 -6.88 4.57 55.59
C THR A 59 -6.31 5.76 54.82
N LYS A 60 -5.45 6.56 55.46
CA LYS A 60 -4.77 7.68 54.78
C LYS A 60 -3.88 7.20 53.64
N ARG A 61 -3.03 6.18 53.87
CA ARG A 61 -2.16 5.61 52.83
C ARG A 61 -2.97 5.04 51.66
N MET A 62 -4.04 4.30 51.96
CA MET A 62 -4.94 3.78 50.92
C MET A 62 -5.55 4.91 50.08
N GLY A 63 -5.96 6.02 50.70
CA GLY A 63 -6.47 7.18 49.98
C GLY A 63 -5.41 7.83 49.07
N GLU A 64 -4.16 7.91 49.53
CA GLU A 64 -3.04 8.41 48.71
C GLU A 64 -2.75 7.48 47.53
N ASP A 65 -2.73 6.16 47.74
CA ASP A 65 -2.50 5.16 46.70
C ASP A 65 -3.62 5.14 45.66
N ALA A 66 -4.88 5.22 46.10
CA ALA A 66 -6.04 5.33 45.22
C ALA A 66 -5.96 6.61 44.35
N SER A 67 -5.55 7.74 44.94
CA SER A 67 -5.36 8.99 44.20
C SER A 67 -4.24 8.88 43.16
N ARG A 68 -3.12 8.23 43.49
CA ARG A 68 -2.02 7.99 42.54
C ARG A 68 -2.46 7.07 41.41
N ALA A 69 -3.13 5.97 41.73
CA ALA A 69 -3.66 5.04 40.74
C ALA A 69 -4.64 5.72 39.79
N GLN A 70 -5.54 6.56 40.31
CA GLN A 70 -6.49 7.32 39.50
C GLN A 70 -5.80 8.33 38.57
N LYS A 71 -4.77 9.03 39.06
CA LYS A 71 -3.96 9.94 38.22
C LYS A 71 -3.24 9.18 37.11
N GLN A 72 -2.64 8.04 37.43
CA GLN A 72 -1.95 7.22 36.44
C GLN A 72 -2.92 6.68 35.39
N ALA A 73 -4.08 6.15 35.79
CA ALA A 73 -5.11 5.68 34.88
C ALA A 73 -5.57 6.77 33.90
N ARG A 74 -5.78 8.00 34.39
CA ARG A 74 -6.11 9.15 33.53
C ARG A 74 -5.00 9.52 32.56
N LYS A 75 -3.73 9.41 32.97
CA LYS A 75 -2.59 9.66 32.08
C LYS A 75 -2.53 8.60 30.98
N SER A 76 -2.61 7.33 31.33
CA SER A 76 -2.61 6.22 30.38
C SER A 76 -3.80 6.28 29.42
N GLN A 77 -4.99 6.70 29.89
CA GLN A 77 -6.14 6.87 29.00
C GLN A 77 -5.90 7.93 27.92
N ARG A 78 -5.29 9.07 28.27
CA ARG A 78 -4.96 10.11 27.29
C ARG A 78 -3.95 9.64 26.26
N GLU A 79 -2.98 8.84 26.69
CA GLU A 79 -1.98 8.24 25.80
C GLU A 79 -2.61 7.23 24.85
N ILE A 80 -3.54 6.41 25.34
CA ILE A 80 -4.35 5.50 24.50
C ILE A 80 -5.14 6.31 23.46
N ASP A 81 -5.80 7.39 23.88
CA ASP A 81 -6.61 8.21 22.96
C ASP A 81 -5.73 8.88 21.89
N HIS A 82 -4.55 9.37 22.27
CA HIS A 82 -3.56 9.91 21.32
C HIS A 82 -3.10 8.84 20.32
N LEU A 83 -2.69 7.67 20.80
CA LEU A 83 -2.21 6.58 19.93
C LEU A 83 -3.32 6.08 18.98
N LYS A 84 -4.58 6.09 19.41
CA LYS A 84 -5.71 5.76 18.52
C LYS A 84 -5.87 6.77 17.38
N ALA A 85 -5.80 8.06 17.69
CA ALA A 85 -5.87 9.11 16.67
C ALA A 85 -4.69 9.03 15.68
N GLU A 86 -3.49 8.71 16.18
CA GLU A 86 -2.32 8.50 15.33
C GLU A 86 -2.46 7.27 14.42
N ILE A 87 -3.00 6.16 14.95
CA ILE A 87 -3.30 4.96 14.14
C ILE A 87 -4.32 5.27 13.04
N GLU A 88 -5.37 6.03 13.35
CA GLU A 88 -6.38 6.45 12.38
C GLU A 88 -5.74 7.28 11.25
N HIS A 89 -4.99 8.31 11.60
CA HIS A 89 -4.26 9.14 10.63
C HIS A 89 -3.27 8.34 9.78
N LEU A 90 -2.51 7.42 10.37
CA LEU A 90 -1.58 6.57 9.63
C LEU A 90 -2.30 5.59 8.70
N THR A 91 -3.50 5.15 9.07
CA THR A 91 -4.33 4.28 8.23
C THR A 91 -4.83 5.03 7.02
N GLU A 92 -5.34 6.25 7.20
CA GLU A 92 -5.75 7.13 6.10
C GLU A 92 -4.58 7.41 5.14
N SER A 93 -3.43 7.84 5.68
CA SER A 93 -2.24 8.11 4.87
C SER A 93 -1.74 6.88 4.10
N ARG A 94 -1.83 5.68 4.69
CA ARG A 94 -1.49 4.42 4.01
C ARG A 94 -2.44 4.14 2.84
N ASP A 95 -3.73 4.39 3.03
CA ASP A 95 -4.74 4.11 2.01
C ASP A 95 -4.62 5.10 0.83
N GLU A 96 -4.34 6.38 1.10
CA GLU A 96 -3.98 7.37 0.08
C GLU A 96 -2.72 6.96 -0.70
N ALA A 97 -1.68 6.52 -0.01
CA ALA A 97 -0.44 6.06 -0.66
C ALA A 97 -0.67 4.83 -1.54
N ARG A 98 -1.61 3.96 -1.17
CA ARG A 98 -2.01 2.81 -1.98
C ARG A 98 -2.75 3.25 -3.24
N GLU A 99 -3.71 4.16 -3.11
CA GLU A 99 -4.45 4.69 -4.26
C GLU A 99 -3.52 5.40 -5.27
N LEU A 100 -2.55 6.17 -4.78
CA LEU A 100 -1.55 6.81 -5.63
C LEU A 100 -0.67 5.78 -6.35
N ARG A 101 -0.29 4.70 -5.67
CA ARG A 101 0.49 3.62 -6.28
C ARG A 101 -0.29 2.95 -7.41
N ASP A 102 -1.57 2.66 -7.19
CA ASP A 102 -2.43 2.02 -8.18
C ASP A 102 -2.58 2.92 -9.42
N LYS A 103 -2.84 4.22 -9.22
CA LYS A 103 -2.88 5.22 -10.31
C LYS A 103 -1.56 5.31 -11.09
N ILE A 104 -0.42 5.18 -10.42
CA ILE A 104 0.89 5.17 -11.10
C ILE A 104 1.05 3.89 -11.92
N GLY A 105 0.61 2.74 -11.41
CA GLY A 105 0.58 1.47 -12.13
C GLY A 105 -0.23 1.57 -13.42
N ASP A 106 -1.46 2.06 -13.33
CA ASP A 106 -2.35 2.22 -14.49
C ASP A 106 -1.71 3.12 -15.56
N ARG A 107 -1.16 4.27 -15.15
CA ARG A 107 -0.49 5.20 -16.08
C ARG A 107 0.78 4.62 -16.71
N TYR A 108 1.50 3.77 -15.98
CA TYR A 108 2.66 3.09 -16.52
C TYR A 108 2.25 2.09 -17.60
N ASP A 109 1.20 1.30 -17.35
CA ASP A 109 0.68 0.34 -18.31
C ASP A 109 0.13 1.02 -19.58
N GLU A 110 -0.59 2.13 -19.43
CA GLU A 110 -1.03 2.99 -20.54
C GLU A 110 0.16 3.48 -21.38
N ALA A 111 1.19 4.05 -20.74
CA ALA A 111 2.38 4.54 -21.44
C ALA A 111 3.12 3.42 -22.17
N MET A 112 3.19 2.22 -21.58
CA MET A 112 3.82 1.06 -22.21
C MET A 112 3.02 0.58 -23.43
N ALA A 113 1.70 0.62 -23.38
CA ALA A 113 0.84 0.31 -24.52
C ALA A 113 1.01 1.32 -25.67
N GLU A 114 1.06 2.62 -25.36
CA GLU A 114 1.32 3.67 -26.35
C GLU A 114 2.70 3.51 -27.00
N LEU A 115 3.75 3.24 -26.21
CA LEU A 115 5.10 2.99 -26.72
C LEU A 115 5.15 1.78 -27.66
N ALA A 116 4.44 0.69 -27.33
CA ALA A 116 4.34 -0.48 -28.20
C ALA A 116 3.67 -0.11 -29.53
N GLY A 117 2.56 0.64 -29.49
CA GLY A 117 1.87 1.13 -30.68
C GLY A 117 2.77 2.02 -31.54
N LEU A 118 3.45 3.00 -30.95
CA LEU A 118 4.39 3.86 -31.67
C LEU A 118 5.52 3.09 -32.33
N ARG A 119 6.07 2.08 -31.65
CA ARG A 119 7.12 1.22 -32.21
C ARG A 119 6.63 0.47 -33.45
N THR A 120 5.45 -0.14 -33.37
CA THR A 120 4.85 -0.81 -34.53
C THR A 120 4.58 0.15 -35.69
N GLY A 121 4.09 1.36 -35.40
CA GLY A 121 3.87 2.40 -36.42
C GLY A 121 5.18 2.85 -37.06
N PHE A 122 6.24 3.01 -36.28
CA PHE A 122 7.57 3.39 -36.78
C PHE A 122 8.19 2.31 -37.66
N ASP A 123 8.06 1.04 -37.27
CA ASP A 123 8.55 -0.09 -38.06
C ASP A 123 7.82 -0.18 -39.42
N ALA A 124 6.49 -0.03 -39.42
CA ALA A 124 5.70 0.00 -40.65
C ALA A 124 6.06 1.19 -41.55
N GLN A 125 6.29 2.38 -40.98
CA GLN A 125 6.74 3.55 -41.75
C GLN A 125 8.12 3.33 -42.38
N ASN A 126 9.05 2.70 -41.66
CA ASN A 126 10.38 2.39 -42.19
C ASN A 126 10.32 1.41 -43.36
N GLU A 127 9.43 0.41 -43.29
CA GLU A 127 9.21 -0.52 -44.38
C GLU A 127 8.68 0.20 -45.64
N ILE A 128 7.67 1.06 -45.48
CA ILE A 128 7.14 1.87 -46.60
C ILE A 128 8.23 2.79 -47.17
N ILE A 129 9.03 3.44 -46.33
CA ILE A 129 10.15 4.28 -46.79
C ILE A 129 11.17 3.45 -47.57
N ALA A 130 11.46 2.23 -47.14
CA ALA A 130 12.37 1.33 -47.85
C ALA A 130 11.80 0.93 -49.22
N GLN A 131 10.51 0.58 -49.30
CA GLN A 131 9.82 0.27 -50.55
C GLN A 131 9.84 1.46 -51.51
N LEU A 132 9.44 2.65 -51.06
CA LEU A 132 9.44 3.86 -51.87
C LEU A 132 10.84 4.25 -52.36
N LYS A 133 11.89 4.03 -51.55
CA LYS A 133 13.28 4.23 -51.99
C LYS A 133 13.67 3.26 -53.10
N ALA A 134 13.28 1.99 -52.99
CA ALA A 134 13.54 0.98 -54.00
C ALA A 134 12.79 1.29 -55.31
N GLU A 135 11.50 1.63 -55.24
CA GLU A 135 10.70 2.03 -56.40
C GLU A 135 11.25 3.28 -57.08
N ARG A 136 11.64 4.30 -56.30
CA ARG A 136 12.26 5.51 -56.85
C ARG A 136 13.54 5.20 -57.62
N GLU A 137 14.36 4.29 -57.12
CA GLU A 137 15.61 3.92 -57.78
C GLU A 137 15.35 3.09 -59.06
N ALA A 138 14.38 2.18 -59.02
CA ALA A 138 13.93 1.46 -60.21
C ALA A 138 13.43 2.41 -61.29
N LEU A 139 12.58 3.38 -60.91
CA LEU A 139 12.07 4.42 -61.82
C LEU A 139 13.19 5.26 -62.43
N ARG A 140 14.17 5.69 -61.62
CA ARG A 140 15.34 6.42 -62.12
C ARG A 140 16.13 5.63 -63.14
N SER A 141 16.35 4.34 -62.89
CA SER A 141 17.02 3.44 -63.84
C SER A 141 16.24 3.31 -65.15
N THR A 142 14.92 3.13 -65.09
CA THR A 142 14.05 3.08 -66.28
C THR A 142 14.07 4.39 -67.05
N CYS A 143 13.96 5.54 -66.38
CA CYS A 143 14.09 6.86 -67.00
C CYS A 143 15.45 7.06 -67.68
N ALA A 144 16.56 6.69 -67.01
CA ALA A 144 17.90 6.82 -67.57
C ALA A 144 18.07 5.95 -68.83
N ARG A 145 17.59 4.71 -68.80
CA ARG A 145 17.59 3.82 -69.98
C ARG A 145 16.72 4.39 -71.11
N ALA A 146 15.56 4.96 -70.78
CA ALA A 146 14.65 5.54 -71.76
C ALA A 146 15.28 6.77 -72.44
N GLN A 147 15.90 7.64 -71.65
CA GLN A 147 16.65 8.78 -72.17
C GLN A 147 17.76 8.33 -73.13
N ALA A 148 18.58 7.35 -72.73
CA ALA A 148 19.63 6.81 -73.60
C ALA A 148 19.09 6.21 -74.91
N CYS A 149 17.92 5.56 -74.87
CA CYS A 149 17.25 5.07 -76.07
C CYS A 149 16.78 6.21 -76.99
N MET A 150 16.20 7.27 -76.41
CA MET A 150 15.73 8.44 -77.17
C MET A 150 16.91 9.20 -77.78
N ASP A 151 18.00 9.38 -77.05
CA ASP A 151 19.23 10.01 -77.55
C ASP A 151 19.83 9.21 -78.73
N ARG A 152 19.85 7.88 -78.62
CA ARG A 152 20.30 6.98 -79.69
C ARG A 152 19.40 7.08 -80.93
N TRP A 153 18.08 7.12 -80.75
CA TRP A 153 17.15 7.28 -81.87
C TRP A 153 17.30 8.65 -82.54
N ALA A 154 17.44 9.72 -81.77
CA ALA A 154 17.71 11.07 -82.28
C ALA A 154 19.03 11.15 -83.07
N GLY A 155 20.02 10.32 -82.73
CA GLY A 155 21.27 10.14 -83.48
C GLY A 155 21.15 9.38 -84.81
N GLY A 156 19.93 8.96 -85.21
CA GLY A 156 19.68 8.30 -86.50
C GLY A 156 19.79 6.77 -86.48
N HIS A 157 19.92 6.16 -85.31
CA HIS A 157 19.95 4.69 -85.18
C HIS A 157 18.53 4.09 -85.25
N ALA A 158 18.39 2.93 -85.90
CA ALA A 158 17.14 2.19 -85.96
C ALA A 158 16.72 1.63 -84.58
N PHE A 159 15.41 1.46 -84.39
CA PHE A 159 14.86 0.84 -83.18
C PHE A 159 15.28 -0.63 -83.10
N ASP A 160 15.87 -0.98 -81.97
CA ASP A 160 16.30 -2.35 -81.66
C ASP A 160 15.30 -2.95 -80.66
N ALA A 161 14.49 -3.89 -81.15
CA ALA A 161 13.45 -4.54 -80.36
C ALA A 161 14.01 -5.47 -79.29
N ASP A 162 15.25 -5.95 -79.45
CA ASP A 162 15.95 -6.78 -78.46
C ASP A 162 16.87 -5.93 -77.56
N GLY A 163 17.01 -4.64 -77.91
CA GLY A 163 17.83 -3.66 -77.20
C GLY A 163 17.15 -3.02 -75.98
N PRO A 164 17.79 -2.01 -75.38
CA PRO A 164 17.23 -1.28 -74.23
C PRO A 164 15.82 -0.71 -74.48
N GLY A 165 15.54 -0.21 -75.69
CA GLY A 165 14.24 0.36 -76.06
C GLY A 165 13.09 -0.66 -76.08
N GLY A 166 13.36 -1.87 -76.59
CA GLY A 166 12.39 -2.98 -76.53
C GLY A 166 12.09 -3.43 -75.11
N ARG A 167 13.12 -3.54 -74.26
CA ARG A 167 12.95 -3.87 -72.83
C ARG A 167 12.13 -2.83 -72.07
N ILE A 168 12.34 -1.54 -72.33
CA ILE A 168 11.56 -0.46 -71.71
C ILE A 168 10.10 -0.49 -72.16
N ARG A 169 9.85 -0.67 -73.47
CA ARG A 169 8.49 -0.86 -73.99
C ARG A 169 7.79 -2.00 -73.26
N ASP A 170 8.52 -3.08 -73.02
CA ASP A 170 8.01 -4.27 -72.38
C ASP A 170 7.68 -4.05 -70.90
N GLU A 171 8.61 -3.45 -70.15
CA GLU A 171 8.41 -3.06 -68.76
C GLU A 171 7.22 -2.07 -68.60
N LEU A 172 7.08 -1.11 -69.51
CA LEU A 172 5.94 -0.17 -69.52
C LEU A 172 4.63 -0.85 -69.85
N TYR A 173 4.64 -1.82 -70.76
CA TYR A 173 3.46 -2.61 -71.11
C TYR A 173 2.98 -3.43 -69.92
N ASP A 174 3.90 -4.06 -69.19
CA ASP A 174 3.59 -4.87 -68.01
C ASP A 174 3.12 -4.00 -66.84
N ALA A 175 3.69 -2.80 -66.68
CA ALA A 175 3.22 -1.83 -65.68
C ALA A 175 1.80 -1.28 -65.99
N TYR A 176 1.50 -1.02 -67.27
CA TYR A 176 0.20 -0.51 -67.68
C TYR A 176 -0.88 -1.60 -67.74
N ARG A 177 -0.48 -2.84 -68.03
CA ARG A 177 -1.35 -4.01 -68.10
C ARG A 177 -0.67 -5.23 -67.45
N PRO A 178 -0.75 -5.33 -66.11
CA PRO A 178 -0.26 -6.49 -65.40
C PRO A 178 -0.89 -7.77 -65.98
N ASP A 179 -0.09 -8.82 -66.09
CA ASP A 179 -0.49 -10.17 -66.51
C ASP A 179 -1.02 -10.31 -67.96
N ALA A 180 -1.10 -9.21 -68.74
CA ALA A 180 -1.64 -9.27 -70.10
C ALA A 180 -0.79 -10.12 -71.05
N ARG A 181 0.53 -10.15 -70.87
CA ARG A 181 1.42 -11.02 -71.66
C ARG A 181 1.20 -12.49 -71.35
N GLU A 182 1.02 -12.85 -70.08
CA GLU A 182 0.70 -14.22 -69.67
C GLU A 182 -0.66 -14.63 -70.23
N GLY A 183 -1.64 -13.73 -70.19
CA GLY A 183 -2.95 -13.94 -70.81
C GLY A 183 -2.87 -14.16 -72.33
N ILE A 184 -2.07 -13.36 -73.05
CA ILE A 184 -1.86 -13.50 -74.50
C ILE A 184 -1.13 -14.81 -74.82
N ALA A 185 -0.12 -15.18 -74.04
CA ALA A 185 0.61 -16.45 -74.22
C ALA A 185 -0.32 -17.66 -74.06
N LYS A 186 -1.17 -17.67 -73.02
CA LYS A 186 -2.19 -18.71 -72.82
C LYS A 186 -3.21 -18.77 -73.98
N LEU A 187 -3.56 -17.62 -74.54
CA LEU A 187 -4.45 -17.52 -75.70
C LEU A 187 -3.82 -18.10 -76.96
N HIS A 188 -2.53 -17.84 -77.21
CA HIS A 188 -1.79 -18.45 -78.31
C HIS A 188 -1.69 -19.97 -78.15
N GLU A 189 -1.34 -20.46 -76.95
CA GLU A 189 -1.32 -21.91 -76.67
C GLU A 189 -2.69 -22.56 -76.92
N PHE A 190 -3.78 -21.87 -76.55
CA PHE A 190 -5.14 -22.35 -76.80
C PHE A 190 -5.49 -22.39 -78.29
N ILE A 191 -5.11 -21.35 -79.05
CA ILE A 191 -5.32 -21.27 -80.50
C ILE A 191 -4.52 -22.36 -81.23
N ASP A 192 -3.25 -22.55 -80.86
CA ASP A 192 -2.39 -23.57 -81.45
C ASP A 192 -2.92 -24.98 -81.16
N ALA A 193 -3.39 -25.23 -79.94
CA ALA A 193 -4.03 -26.50 -79.58
C ALA A 193 -5.36 -26.74 -80.33
N ALA A 194 -6.13 -25.69 -80.61
CA ALA A 194 -7.37 -25.78 -81.38
C ALA A 194 -7.11 -26.03 -82.87
N MET A 195 -6.08 -25.39 -83.45
CA MET A 195 -5.72 -25.58 -84.85
C MET A 195 -5.10 -26.96 -85.11
N SER A 196 -4.27 -27.47 -84.18
CA SER A 196 -3.69 -28.81 -84.30
C SER A 196 -4.73 -29.94 -84.23
N LYS A 197 -5.86 -29.74 -83.53
CA LYS A 197 -6.98 -30.69 -83.52
C LYS A 197 -7.83 -30.65 -84.79
N GLY A 198 -7.81 -29.54 -85.54
CA GLY A 198 -8.53 -29.39 -86.81
C GLY A 198 -7.86 -30.09 -88.00
N GLU A 199 -6.55 -30.35 -87.92
CA GLU A 199 -5.79 -31.03 -88.99
C GLU A 199 -5.81 -32.57 -88.90
N GLN A 200 -6.43 -33.14 -87.86
CA GLN A 200 -6.57 -34.60 -87.67
C GLN A 200 -7.98 -35.15 -87.98
N SER A 201 -8.85 -34.34 -88.59
CA SER A 201 -10.20 -34.76 -89.06
C SER A 201 -10.26 -34.77 -90.58
#